data_AF-A0A7L5Y472-F1
#
_entry.id   AF-A0A7L5Y472-F1
#
_cell.length_a   1.000
_cell.length_b   1.000
_cell.length_c   1.000
_cell.angle_alpha   90.00
_cell.angle_beta   90.00
_cell.angle_gamma   90.00
#
_symmetry.space_group_name_H-M   'P 1'
#
loop_
_entity.id
_entity.type
_entity.pdbx_description
1 polymer ?
#
loop_
_entity_poly.entity_id
_entity_poly.type
_entity_poly.pdbx_seq_one_letter_code
_entity_poly.pdbx_strand_id
1 'polypeptide(L)'
;MAALLTPTVAVLGAVIAYRQWRTAQNKLKFELFDRRFSVYEASRNLLASIMTSGKAKDEEVFKFLVATREAKWLLNTDVATYLEKELYHKAIDLQTLQAELEGVPVGEERSANVKKQSDIKKWFIAQYEVLDEKFSPFLELQH
;
A
#
# COMPACT_ATOMS: atom_id res chain seq x y z
N MET A 1 -47.33 26.22 -29.48
CA MET A 1 -46.76 25.84 -28.18
C MET A 1 -45.76 24.67 -28.24
N ALA A 2 -45.78 23.79 -29.26
CA ALA A 2 -44.88 22.61 -29.32
C ALA A 2 -43.45 22.87 -29.85
N ALA A 3 -43.21 23.98 -30.56
CA ALA A 3 -41.93 24.24 -31.24
C ALA A 3 -40.74 24.54 -30.30
N LEU A 4 -41.01 24.94 -29.05
CA LEU A 4 -39.97 25.26 -28.06
C LEU A 4 -39.64 24.09 -27.12
N LEU A 5 -40.47 23.03 -27.09
CA LEU A 5 -40.25 21.89 -26.20
C LEU A 5 -39.06 21.04 -26.64
N THR A 6 -38.94 20.75 -27.93
CA THR A 6 -37.84 19.97 -28.50
C THR A 6 -36.46 20.61 -28.27
N PRO A 7 -36.21 21.90 -28.57
CA PRO A 7 -34.91 22.51 -28.27
C PRO A 7 -34.65 22.61 -26.76
N THR A 8 -35.68 22.83 -25.94
CA THR A 8 -35.52 22.88 -24.47
C THR A 8 -35.09 21.53 -23.92
N VAL A 9 -35.75 20.44 -24.35
CA VAL A 9 -35.37 19.07 -23.95
C VAL A 9 -33.97 18.73 -24.45
N ALA A 10 -33.61 19.13 -25.67
CA ALA A 10 -32.26 18.90 -26.21
C ALA A 10 -31.17 19.63 -25.39
N VAL A 11 -31.40 20.90 -25.03
CA VAL A 11 -30.47 21.67 -24.19
C VAL A 11 -30.35 21.04 -22.80
N LEU A 12 -31.47 20.66 -22.17
CA LEU A 12 -31.45 19.98 -20.88
C LEU A 12 -30.71 18.64 -20.96
N GLY A 13 -30.94 17.85 -22.01
CA GLY A 13 -30.22 16.61 -22.26
C GLY A 13 -28.71 16.81 -22.39
N ALA A 14 -28.28 17.82 -23.14
CA ALA A 14 -26.86 18.17 -23.28
C ALA A 14 -26.22 18.58 -21.94
N VAL A 15 -26.93 19.37 -21.12
CA VAL A 15 -26.46 19.77 -19.78
C VAL A 15 -26.32 18.56 -18.85
N ILE A 16 -27.30 17.66 -18.85
CA ILE A 16 -27.27 16.44 -18.03
C ILE A 16 -26.12 15.53 -18.48
N ALA A 17 -25.97 15.29 -19.78
CA ALA A 17 -24.89 14.47 -20.33
C ALA A 17 -23.51 15.03 -19.97
N TYR A 18 -23.31 16.35 -20.08
CA TYR A 18 -22.06 17.00 -19.68
C TYR A 18 -21.78 16.82 -18.17
N ARG A 19 -22.79 16.98 -17.31
CA ARG A 19 -22.65 16.73 -15.86
C ARG A 19 -22.32 15.27 -15.57
N GLN A 20 -22.99 14.33 -16.23
CA GLN A 20 -22.72 12.89 -16.07
C GLN A 20 -21.29 12.53 -16.48
N TRP A 21 -20.81 13.06 -17.60
CA TRP A 21 -19.43 12.86 -18.06
C TRP A 21 -18.42 13.38 -17.03
N ARG A 22 -18.62 14.59 -16.51
CA ARG A 22 -17.75 15.16 -15.47
C ARG A 22 -17.77 14.33 -14.18
N THR A 23 -18.93 13.84 -13.75
CA THR A 23 -19.05 12.96 -12.58
C THR A 23 -18.33 11.62 -12.81
N ALA A 24 -18.49 11.00 -13.99
CA ALA A 24 -17.80 9.77 -14.34
C ALA A 24 -16.27 9.95 -14.31
N GLN A 25 -15.75 11.07 -14.83
CA GLN A 25 -14.33 11.38 -14.78
C GLN A 25 -13.82 11.53 -13.34
N ASN A 26 -14.57 12.21 -12.48
CA ASN A 26 -14.22 12.33 -11.06
C ASN A 26 -14.25 10.98 -10.34
N LYS A 27 -15.22 10.12 -10.68
CA LYS A 27 -15.31 8.76 -10.13
C LYS A 27 -14.09 7.93 -10.49
N LEU A 28 -13.64 7.98 -11.74
CA LEU A 28 -12.43 7.26 -12.19
C LEU A 28 -11.18 7.73 -11.42
N LYS A 29 -11.03 9.05 -11.20
CA LYS A 29 -9.94 9.59 -10.38
C LYS A 29 -9.98 9.06 -8.95
N PHE A 30 -11.16 9.04 -8.34
CA PHE A 30 -11.36 8.54 -6.98
C PHE A 30 -11.07 7.03 -6.88
N GLU A 31 -11.58 6.22 -7.82
CA GLU A 31 -11.33 4.78 -7.86
C GLU A 31 -9.83 4.46 -8.02
N LEU A 32 -9.10 5.25 -8.83
CA LEU A 32 -7.65 5.11 -8.94
C LEU A 32 -6.93 5.50 -7.65
N PHE A 33 -7.34 6.60 -7.00
CA PHE A 33 -6.79 7.01 -5.71
C PHE A 33 -7.00 5.93 -4.64
N ASP A 34 -8.21 5.41 -4.52
CA ASP A 34 -8.58 4.38 -3.55
C ASP A 34 -7.73 3.10 -3.73
N ARG A 35 -7.54 2.67 -4.99
CA ARG A 35 -6.65 1.54 -5.31
C ARG A 35 -5.18 1.79 -4.97
N ARG A 36 -4.68 3.02 -5.12
CA ARG A 36 -3.30 3.37 -4.71
C ARG A 36 -3.17 3.42 -3.19
N PHE A 37 -4.19 3.97 -2.53
CA PHE A 37 -4.24 4.08 -1.08
C PHE A 37 -4.30 2.71 -0.41
N SER A 38 -5.01 1.73 -0.98
CA SER A 38 -5.05 0.37 -0.43
C SER A 38 -3.67 -0.33 -0.42
N VAL A 39 -2.82 -0.07 -1.42
CA VAL A 39 -1.43 -0.57 -1.44
C VAL A 39 -0.59 0.09 -0.33
N TYR A 40 -0.76 1.40 -0.12
CA TYR A 40 -0.12 2.13 0.97
C TYR A 40 -0.58 1.60 2.34
N GLU A 41 -1.88 1.41 2.52
CA GLU A 41 -2.48 0.91 3.75
C GLU A 41 -1.98 -0.50 4.07
N ALA A 42 -1.95 -1.41 3.09
CA ALA A 42 -1.39 -2.75 3.26
C ALA A 42 0.08 -2.70 3.72
N SER A 43 0.86 -1.76 3.18
CA SER A 43 2.25 -1.54 3.57
C SER A 43 2.38 -1.03 5.00
N ARG A 44 1.57 -0.03 5.39
CA ARG A 44 1.49 0.48 6.77
C ARG A 44 1.06 -0.59 7.77
N ASN A 45 0.11 -1.44 7.38
CA ASN A 45 -0.42 -2.51 8.23
C ASN A 45 0.65 -3.57 8.53
N LEU A 46 1.48 -3.94 7.55
CA LEU A 46 2.62 -4.82 7.78
C LEU A 46 3.58 -4.20 8.80
N LEU A 47 3.99 -2.93 8.59
CA LEU A 47 4.86 -2.22 9.53
C LEU A 47 4.27 -2.20 10.94
N ALA A 48 3.00 -1.82 11.07
CA ALA A 48 2.30 -1.72 12.35
C ALA A 48 2.21 -3.08 13.07
N SER A 49 1.95 -4.15 12.33
CA SER A 49 1.90 -5.51 12.87
C SER A 49 3.26 -5.95 13.43
N ILE A 50 4.35 -5.68 12.71
CA ILE A 50 5.71 -5.98 13.16
C ILE A 50 6.06 -5.15 14.41
N MET A 51 5.70 -3.86 14.43
CA MET A 51 5.99 -2.99 15.58
C MET A 51 5.21 -3.39 16.83
N THR A 52 3.94 -3.79 16.66
CA THR A 52 3.08 -4.13 17.78
C THR A 52 3.43 -5.50 18.37
N SER A 53 3.69 -6.49 17.51
CA SER A 53 3.93 -7.87 17.96
C SER A 53 5.41 -8.21 18.14
N GLY A 54 6.31 -7.40 17.57
CA GLY A 54 7.72 -7.74 17.43
C GLY A 54 7.94 -8.94 16.49
N LYS A 55 6.94 -9.38 15.72
CA LYS A 55 7.02 -10.54 14.83
C LYS A 55 6.55 -10.19 13.43
N ALA A 56 7.20 -10.78 12.42
CA ALA A 56 6.67 -10.79 11.07
C ALA A 56 5.75 -12.00 10.97
N LYS A 57 4.44 -11.80 11.15
CA LYS A 57 3.46 -12.89 11.14
C LYS A 57 3.19 -13.34 9.71
N ASP A 58 3.17 -14.65 9.48
CA ASP A 58 2.93 -15.25 8.16
C ASP A 58 1.71 -14.71 7.44
N GLU A 59 0.60 -14.60 8.17
CA GLU A 59 -0.66 -14.07 7.63
C GLU A 59 -0.52 -12.62 7.16
N GLU A 60 0.15 -11.77 7.93
CA GLU A 60 0.30 -10.34 7.64
C GLU A 60 1.30 -10.11 6.50
N VAL A 61 2.37 -10.89 6.46
CA VAL A 61 3.34 -10.90 5.36
C VAL A 61 2.68 -11.37 4.05
N PHE A 62 1.82 -12.40 4.11
CA PHE A 62 1.08 -12.86 2.94
C PHE A 62 0.03 -11.85 2.47
N LYS A 63 -0.74 -11.25 3.39
CA LYS A 63 -1.69 -10.17 3.06
C LYS A 63 -0.99 -9.01 2.35
N PHE A 64 0.16 -8.58 2.87
CA PHE A 64 0.99 -7.57 2.23
C PHE A 64 1.40 -7.98 0.81
N LEU A 65 1.93 -9.19 0.63
CA LEU A 65 2.38 -9.68 -0.68
C LEU A 65 1.24 -9.67 -1.70
N VAL A 66 0.06 -10.15 -1.33
CA VAL A 66 -1.10 -10.20 -2.23
C VAL A 66 -1.59 -8.78 -2.56
N ALA A 67 -1.74 -7.93 -1.56
CA ALA A 67 -2.25 -6.57 -1.74
C ALA A 67 -1.30 -5.66 -2.53
N THR A 68 0.00 -5.94 -2.53
CA THR A 68 1.02 -5.13 -3.21
C THR A 68 1.40 -5.61 -4.61
N ARG A 69 0.88 -6.77 -5.06
CA ARG A 69 1.17 -7.32 -6.40
C ARG A 69 0.86 -6.36 -7.55
N GLU A 70 -0.18 -5.55 -7.40
CA GLU A 70 -0.62 -4.62 -8.44
C GLU A 70 0.15 -3.29 -8.44
N ALA A 71 1.07 -3.08 -7.48
CA ALA A 71 1.76 -1.81 -7.28
C ALA A 71 2.44 -1.27 -8.53
N LYS A 72 3.05 -2.13 -9.36
CA LYS A 72 3.76 -1.70 -10.58
C LYS A 72 2.86 -1.03 -11.62
N TRP A 73 1.56 -1.36 -11.63
CA TRP A 73 0.59 -0.77 -12.55
C TRP A 73 -0.15 0.42 -11.94
N LEU A 74 -0.37 0.40 -10.62
CA LEU A 74 -1.07 1.48 -9.92
C LEU A 74 -0.17 2.67 -9.60
N LEU A 75 1.10 2.41 -9.34
CA LEU A 75 2.12 3.36 -8.90
C LEU A 75 3.21 3.45 -9.97
N ASN A 76 4.40 2.92 -9.70
CA ASN A 76 5.49 2.79 -10.64
C ASN A 76 6.37 1.58 -10.29
N THR A 77 7.35 1.28 -11.15
CA THR A 77 8.30 0.19 -10.95
C THR A 77 9.17 0.37 -9.70
N ASP A 78 9.53 1.60 -9.36
CA ASP A 78 10.42 1.88 -8.22
C ASP A 78 9.74 1.54 -6.89
N VAL A 79 8.49 1.97 -6.71
CA VAL A 79 7.70 1.63 -5.52
C VAL A 79 7.43 0.13 -5.47
N ALA A 80 7.05 -0.49 -6.58
CA ALA A 80 6.84 -1.94 -6.63
C ALA A 80 8.11 -2.71 -6.24
N THR A 81 9.27 -2.28 -6.75
CA THR A 81 10.57 -2.90 -6.43
C THR A 81 10.92 -2.72 -4.96
N TYR A 82 10.65 -1.55 -4.39
CA TYR A 82 10.84 -1.29 -2.96
C TYR A 82 9.94 -2.21 -2.09
N LEU A 83 8.64 -2.31 -2.41
CA LEU A 83 7.70 -3.15 -1.67
C LEU A 83 8.13 -4.63 -1.71
N GLU A 84 8.54 -5.12 -2.88
CA GLU A 84 8.92 -6.53 -3.08
C GLU A 84 10.33 -6.83 -2.57
N LYS A 85 11.35 -6.14 -3.07
CA LYS A 85 12.76 -6.51 -2.81
C LYS A 85 13.29 -5.98 -1.49
N GLU A 86 12.67 -4.94 -0.93
CA GLU A 86 13.09 -4.38 0.34
C GLU A 86 12.12 -4.81 1.45
N LEU A 87 10.88 -4.32 1.45
CA LEU A 87 9.96 -4.58 2.56
C LEU A 87 9.63 -6.07 2.75
N TYR A 88 9.18 -6.75 1.69
CA TYR A 88 8.81 -8.16 1.79
C TYR A 88 10.00 -9.04 2.16
N HIS A 89 11.14 -8.90 1.48
CA HIS A 89 12.34 -9.69 1.77
C HIS A 89 12.83 -9.49 3.21
N LYS A 90 12.90 -8.25 3.72
CA LYS A 90 13.27 -8.03 5.13
C LYS A 90 12.26 -8.66 6.11
N ALA A 91 10.99 -8.79 5.73
CA ALA A 91 10.00 -9.45 6.57
C ALA A 91 10.22 -10.97 6.59
N ILE A 92 10.57 -11.56 5.43
CA ILE A 92 10.99 -12.98 5.33
C ILE A 92 12.27 -13.23 6.15
N ASP A 93 13.26 -12.34 6.11
CA ASP A 93 14.48 -12.46 6.92
C ASP A 93 14.14 -12.49 8.41
N LEU A 94 13.22 -11.60 8.84
CA LEU A 94 12.77 -11.56 10.23
C LEU A 94 12.01 -12.84 10.63
N GLN A 95 11.16 -13.38 9.76
CA GLN A 95 10.48 -14.66 9.96
C GLN A 95 11.46 -15.81 10.11
N THR A 96 12.45 -15.87 9.22
CA THR A 96 13.48 -16.91 9.20
C THR A 96 14.26 -16.88 10.51
N LEU A 97 14.73 -15.70 10.93
CA LEU A 97 15.42 -15.54 12.21
C LEU A 97 14.54 -15.92 13.41
N GLN A 98 13.23 -15.71 13.33
CA GLN A 98 12.30 -16.10 14.39
C GLN A 98 12.15 -17.61 14.50
N ALA A 99 12.02 -18.29 13.36
CA ALA A 99 11.98 -19.75 13.29
C ALA A 99 13.31 -20.37 13.76
N GLU A 100 14.45 -19.80 13.34
CA GLU A 100 15.79 -20.22 13.78
C GLU A 100 15.99 -20.09 15.30
N LEU A 101 15.27 -19.19 15.97
CA LEU A 101 15.38 -19.00 17.41
C LEU A 101 14.65 -20.09 18.20
N GLU A 102 13.72 -20.81 17.57
CA GLU A 102 12.92 -21.84 18.24
C GLU A 102 13.80 -23.02 18.67
N GLY A 103 13.75 -23.36 19.96
CA GLY A 103 14.54 -24.46 20.53
C GLY A 103 16.02 -24.15 20.78
N VAL A 104 16.50 -22.95 20.42
CA VAL A 104 17.90 -22.55 20.69
C VAL A 104 18.08 -22.21 22.18
N PRO A 105 19.01 -22.87 22.91
CA PRO A 105 19.27 -22.60 24.31
C PRO A 105 19.85 -21.19 24.54
N VAL A 106 19.84 -20.73 25.78
CA VAL A 106 20.49 -19.46 26.15
C VAL A 106 21.98 -19.56 25.85
N GLY A 107 22.51 -18.60 25.09
CA GLY A 107 23.92 -18.56 24.71
C GLY A 107 24.23 -17.44 23.71
N GLU A 108 25.46 -17.44 23.19
CA GLU A 108 25.92 -16.45 22.21
C GLU A 108 25.12 -16.49 20.91
N GLU A 109 24.81 -17.69 20.41
CA GLU A 109 24.02 -17.88 19.18
C GLU A 109 22.63 -17.23 19.29
N ARG A 110 21.92 -17.50 20.39
CA ARG A 110 20.61 -16.89 20.69
C ARG A 110 20.71 -15.37 20.73
N SER A 111 21.74 -14.84 21.41
CA SER A 111 21.95 -13.40 21.55
C SER A 111 22.29 -12.73 20.21
N ALA A 112 23.08 -13.40 19.37
CA ALA A 112 23.42 -12.93 18.02
C ALA A 112 22.19 -12.89 17.10
N ASN A 113 21.33 -13.92 17.14
CA ASN A 113 20.07 -13.93 16.38
C ASN A 113 19.15 -12.79 16.84
N VAL A 114 18.92 -12.65 18.16
CA VAL A 114 18.08 -11.56 18.70
C VAL A 114 18.62 -10.18 18.30
N LYS A 115 19.93 -9.99 18.23
CA LYS A 115 20.55 -8.75 17.75
C LYS A 115 20.22 -8.49 16.28
N LYS A 116 20.35 -9.49 15.39
CA LYS A 116 19.95 -9.38 13.97
C LYS A 116 18.48 -9.01 13.84
N GLN A 117 17.59 -9.66 14.61
CA GLN A 117 16.17 -9.31 14.63
C GLN A 117 15.93 -7.86 15.09
N SER A 118 16.67 -7.39 16.10
CA SER A 118 16.59 -6.00 16.58
C SER A 118 16.97 -5.00 15.49
N ASP A 119 18.03 -5.28 14.73
CA ASP A 119 18.50 -4.39 13.66
C ASP A 119 17.49 -4.34 12.50
N ILE A 120 16.89 -5.47 12.13
CA ILE A 120 15.80 -5.49 11.15
C ILE A 120 14.57 -4.71 11.64
N LYS A 121 14.19 -4.84 12.92
CA LYS A 121 13.07 -4.08 13.49
C LYS A 121 13.33 -2.58 13.48
N LYS A 122 14.54 -2.14 13.82
CA LYS A 122 14.92 -0.72 13.71
C LYS A 122 14.85 -0.23 12.26
N TRP A 123 15.27 -1.06 11.30
CA TRP A 123 15.14 -0.75 9.90
C TRP A 123 13.67 -0.58 9.49
N PHE A 124 12.76 -1.46 9.95
CA PHE A 124 11.32 -1.34 9.73
C PHE A 124 10.71 -0.07 10.33
N ILE A 125 11.17 0.38 11.50
CA ILE A 125 10.74 1.66 12.10
C ILE A 125 11.05 2.81 11.15
N ALA A 126 12.26 2.84 10.58
CA ALA A 126 12.67 3.88 9.66
C ALA A 126 11.87 3.86 8.34
N GLN A 127 11.24 2.73 7.99
CA GLN A 127 10.48 2.62 6.74
C GLN A 127 9.16 3.38 6.75
N TYR A 128 8.66 3.85 7.89
CA TYR A 128 7.44 4.67 7.92
C TYR A 128 7.61 5.96 7.11
N GLU A 129 8.71 6.70 7.32
CA GLU A 129 8.99 7.94 6.59
C GLU A 129 9.27 7.67 5.11
N VAL A 130 10.09 6.67 4.81
CA VAL A 130 10.42 6.25 3.43
C VAL A 130 9.16 5.84 2.66
N LEU A 131 8.22 5.16 3.32
CA LEU A 131 6.95 4.77 2.73
C LEU A 131 6.11 6.01 2.39
N ASP A 132 5.96 6.94 3.33
CA ASP A 132 5.20 8.17 3.13
C ASP A 132 5.78 9.00 1.96
N GLU A 133 7.11 9.15 1.89
CA GLU A 133 7.81 9.84 0.80
C GLU A 133 7.57 9.18 -0.57
N LYS A 134 7.70 7.86 -0.65
CA LYS A 134 7.54 7.10 -1.90
C LYS A 134 6.10 7.13 -2.43
N PHE A 135 5.11 7.22 -1.53
CA PHE A 135 3.70 7.22 -1.90
C PHE A 135 3.11 8.62 -2.10
N SER A 136 3.71 9.68 -1.53
CA SER A 136 3.22 11.06 -1.64
C SER A 136 2.86 11.47 -3.08
N PRO A 137 3.71 11.24 -4.11
CA PRO A 137 3.39 11.65 -5.48
C PRO A 137 2.14 10.98 -6.08
N PHE A 138 1.68 9.87 -5.49
CA PHE A 138 0.56 9.08 -5.99
C PHE A 138 -0.74 9.30 -5.20
N LEU A 139 -0.62 9.86 -3.98
CA LEU A 139 -1.72 10.07 -3.03
C LEU A 139 -2.10 11.55 -2.85
N GLU A 140 -1.56 12.43 -3.68
CA GLU A 140 -2.06 13.80 -3.78
C GLU A 140 -3.31 13.85 -4.67
N LEU A 141 -4.44 14.30 -4.09
CA LEU A 141 -5.63 14.66 -4.87
C LEU A 141 -5.37 16.00 -5.57
N GLN A 142 -4.69 15.95 -6.72
CA GLN A 142 -4.58 17.13 -7.58
C GLN A 142 -5.97 17.54 -8.08
N HIS A 143 -6.28 18.82 -7.91
CA HIS A 143 -7.57 19.44 -8.24
C HIS A 143 -7.79 19.50 -9.76
#